data_AF-A0A926TDS2-F1
#
_entry.id   AF-A0A926TDS2-F1
#
_cell.length_a   1.000
_cell.length_b   1.000
_cell.length_c   1.000
_cell.angle_alpha   90.00
_cell.angle_beta   90.00
_cell.angle_gamma   90.00
#
_symmetry.space_group_name_H-M   'P 1'
#
loop_
_entity.id
_entity.type
_entity.pdbx_description
1 polymer ?
#
loop_
_entity_poly.entity_id
_entity_poly.type
_entity_poly.pdbx_seq_one_letter_code
_entity_poly.pdbx_strand_id
1 'polypeptide(L)'
;RRDHHTCQYCGSTKRLTLDHVLPRSKGGPHTWDNVVTACEQCNSMKGDRLLHETGMMLKTKPKAPIHPAIAFAEQFWKQHPTDH
;
A
#
# COMPACT_ATOMS: atom_id res chain seq x y z
N ARG A 1 -9.01 2.94 4.44
CA ARG A 1 -7.72 3.56 4.87
C ARG A 1 -6.57 2.64 4.43
N ARG A 2 -5.48 3.18 3.87
CA ARG A 2 -4.35 2.41 3.29
C ARG A 2 -3.66 1.53 4.34
N ASP A 3 -3.28 0.30 3.97
CA ASP A 3 -2.45 -0.63 4.75
C ASP A 3 -2.88 -0.86 6.22
N HIS A 4 -4.14 -0.61 6.55
CA HIS A 4 -4.68 -0.70 7.91
C HIS A 4 -3.89 0.10 8.96
N HIS A 5 -3.16 1.17 8.59
CA HIS A 5 -2.24 1.88 9.48
C HIS A 5 -1.17 0.95 10.10
N THR A 6 -0.67 0.01 9.30
CA THR A 6 0.37 -0.93 9.71
C THR A 6 1.50 -0.94 8.69
N CYS A 7 2.72 -1.10 9.19
CA CYS A 7 3.90 -1.35 8.36
C CYS A 7 3.68 -2.63 7.54
N GLN A 8 3.79 -2.52 6.21
CA GLN A 8 3.62 -3.64 5.29
C GLN A 8 4.72 -4.70 5.42
N TYR A 9 5.82 -4.40 6.11
CA TYR A 9 6.91 -5.34 6.33
C TYR A 9 6.74 -6.09 7.66
N CYS A 10 6.67 -5.37 8.79
CA CYS A 10 6.64 -6.00 10.12
C CYS A 10 5.27 -5.97 10.81
N GLY A 11 4.34 -5.11 10.40
CA GLY A 11 3.04 -4.91 11.05
C GLY A 11 3.01 -3.90 12.19
N SER A 12 4.13 -3.24 12.50
CA SER A 12 4.14 -2.14 13.49
C SER A 12 3.13 -1.06 13.12
N THR A 13 2.50 -0.45 14.12
CA THR A 13 1.62 0.73 13.99
C THR A 13 2.34 2.03 14.38
N LYS A 14 3.60 1.95 14.80
CA LYS A 14 4.39 3.07 15.33
C LYS A 14 5.31 3.66 14.28
N ARG A 15 5.43 4.99 14.29
CA ARG A 15 6.34 5.79 13.45
C ARG A 15 6.30 5.37 11.98
N LEU A 16 5.11 5.53 11.41
CA LEU A 16 4.80 5.11 10.04
C LEU A 16 5.19 6.20 9.06
N THR A 17 5.80 5.78 7.96
CA THR A 17 6.23 6.58 6.83
C THR A 17 5.72 5.93 5.53
N LEU A 18 5.95 6.60 4.41
CA LEU A 18 5.77 6.00 3.08
C LEU A 18 7.11 5.45 2.59
N ASP A 19 7.07 4.29 1.95
CA ASP A 19 8.20 3.66 1.27
C ASP A 19 7.81 3.27 -0.16
N HIS A 20 8.77 3.37 -1.07
CA HIS A 20 8.62 2.95 -2.45
C HIS A 20 9.12 1.53 -2.64
N VAL A 21 8.26 0.60 -3.06
CA VAL A 21 8.59 -0.82 -3.25
C VAL A 21 9.75 -0.99 -4.22
N LEU A 22 9.67 -0.35 -5.39
CA LEU A 22 10.80 -0.03 -6.25
C LEU A 22 11.34 1.35 -5.85
N PRO A 23 12.58 1.48 -5.33
CA PRO A 23 13.14 2.76 -4.92
C PRO A 23 13.19 3.79 -6.04
N ARG A 24 13.06 5.08 -5.71
CA ARG A 24 13.12 6.17 -6.70
C ARG A 24 14.47 6.24 -7.43
N SER A 25 15.56 5.96 -6.71
CA SER A 25 16.92 5.85 -7.26
C SER A 25 17.04 4.78 -8.36
N LYS A 26 16.17 3.77 -8.35
CA LYS A 26 16.07 2.72 -9.36
C LYS A 26 14.90 2.92 -10.34
N GLY A 27 14.37 4.14 -10.45
CA GLY A 27 13.30 4.49 -11.39
C GLY A 27 11.88 4.19 -10.90
N GLY A 28 11.70 3.92 -9.60
CA GLY A 28 10.39 3.63 -9.02
C GLY A 28 9.40 4.79 -9.11
N PRO A 29 8.19 4.58 -9.68
CA PRO A 29 7.19 5.63 -9.80
C PRO A 29 6.53 5.94 -8.44
N HIS A 30 6.05 7.17 -8.25
CA HIS A 30 5.24 7.52 -7.07
C HIS A 30 3.76 7.25 -7.35
N THR A 31 3.41 5.97 -7.46
CA THR A 31 2.05 5.49 -7.74
C THR A 31 1.53 4.62 -6.60
N TRP A 32 0.21 4.41 -6.56
CA TRP A 32 -0.42 3.58 -5.55
C TRP A 32 0.13 2.15 -5.52
N ASP A 33 0.48 1.61 -6.68
CA ASP A 33 0.98 0.25 -6.83
C ASP A 33 2.47 0.10 -6.46
N ASN A 34 3.17 1.22 -6.23
CA ASN A 34 4.59 1.23 -5.86
C ASN A 34 4.85 1.87 -4.49
N VAL A 35 3.83 2.38 -3.79
CA VAL A 35 4.01 2.97 -2.47
C VAL A 35 3.37 2.07 -1.41
N VAL A 36 3.94 2.00 -0.22
CA VAL A 36 3.38 1.28 0.92
C VAL A 36 3.63 2.04 2.22
N THR A 37 2.85 1.72 3.24
CA THR A 37 3.10 2.13 4.61
C THR A 37 4.22 1.28 5.19
N ALA A 38 5.26 1.90 5.72
CA ALA A 38 6.38 1.24 6.40
C ALA A 38 6.67 1.95 7.73
N CYS A 39 7.18 1.25 8.74
CA CYS A 39 7.73 1.96 9.90
C CYS A 39 9.13 2.49 9.55
N GLU A 40 9.59 3.53 10.22
CA GLU A 40 10.92 4.12 10.02
C GLU A 40 12.05 3.09 10.02
N GLN A 41 12.02 2.12 10.94
CA GLN A 41 13.04 1.06 11.04
C GLN A 41 13.09 0.19 9.78
N CYS A 42 11.93 -0.31 9.32
CA CYS A 42 11.87 -1.11 8.10
C CYS A 42 12.20 -0.28 6.86
N ASN A 43 11.73 0.98 6.82
CA ASN A 43 12.00 1.89 5.70
C ASN A 43 13.51 2.17 5.59
N SER A 44 14.17 2.50 6.70
CA SER A 44 15.62 2.70 6.76
C SER A 44 16.40 1.43 6.45
N MET A 45 15.96 0.28 6.98
CA MET A 45 16.56 -1.01 6.68
C MET A 45 16.46 -1.36 5.20
N LYS A 46 15.33 -1.08 4.54
CA LYS A 46 15.21 -1.29 3.10
C LYS A 46 16.11 -0.32 2.32
N GLY A 47 15.98 0.97 2.60
CA GLY A 47 16.66 2.04 1.87
C GLY A 47 16.40 1.95 0.36
N ASP A 48 17.46 2.15 -0.42
CA ASP A 48 17.45 2.07 -1.89
C ASP A 48 17.56 0.64 -2.45
N ARG A 49 17.38 -0.38 -1.61
CA ARG A 49 17.42 -1.78 -2.03
C ARG A 49 16.06 -2.29 -2.50
N LEU A 50 16.10 -3.22 -3.44
CA LEU A 50 14.96 -4.01 -3.91
C LEU A 50 14.57 -5.04 -2.83
N LEU A 51 13.30 -5.43 -2.80
CA LEU A 51 12.81 -6.39 -1.80
C LEU A 51 13.59 -7.71 -1.80
N HIS A 52 13.98 -8.20 -2.98
CA HIS A 52 14.76 -9.44 -3.10
C HIS A 52 16.20 -9.28 -2.58
N GLU A 53 16.74 -8.07 -2.51
CA GLU A 53 18.09 -7.79 -1.96
C GLU A 53 18.07 -7.75 -0.41
N THR A 54 16.90 -7.57 0.21
CA THR A 54 16.75 -7.42 1.66
C THR A 54 16.09 -8.62 2.34
N GLY A 55 15.44 -9.51 1.56
CA GLY A 55 14.61 -10.59 2.09
C GLY A 55 13.31 -10.10 2.72
N MET A 56 12.98 -8.81 2.58
CA MET A 56 11.73 -8.26 3.10
C MET A 56 10.56 -8.62 2.18
N MET A 57 9.42 -8.97 2.78
CA MET A 57 8.20 -9.29 2.06
C MET A 57 7.07 -8.35 2.45
N LEU A 58 6.24 -7.99 1.47
CA LEU A 58 5.02 -7.23 1.70
C LEU A 58 3.92 -8.15 2.21
N LYS A 59 3.20 -7.71 3.25
CA LYS A 59 2.02 -8.42 3.76
C LYS A 59 0.86 -8.43 2.77
N THR A 60 0.72 -7.39 1.97
CA THR A 60 -0.31 -7.28 0.94
C THR A 60 0.25 -6.64 -0.33
N LYS A 61 -0.36 -6.93 -1.48
CA LYS A 61 -0.01 -6.24 -2.73
C LYS A 61 -0.44 -4.77 -2.63
N PRO A 62 0.43 -3.80 -2.99
CA PRO A 62 0.05 -2.39 -3.04
C PRO A 62 -1.08 -2.22 -4.04
N LYS A 63 -2.08 -1.42 -3.68
CA LYS A 63 -3.24 -1.14 -4.53
C LYS A 63 -3.76 0.25 -4.26
N ALA A 64 -4.37 0.85 -5.29
CA ALA A 64 -5.08 2.11 -5.14
C ALA A 64 -6.22 2.01 -4.11
N PRO A 65 -6.43 3.04 -3.28
CA PRO A 65 -7.63 3.12 -2.46
C PRO A 65 -8.84 3.30 -3.37
N ILE A 66 -9.88 2.52 -3.13
CA ILE A 66 -11.17 2.71 -3.80
C ILE A 66 -11.75 4.03 -3.28
N HIS A 67 -12.11 4.94 -4.19
CA HIS A 67 -12.73 6.21 -3.81
C HIS A 67 -14.06 5.94 -3.07
N PRO A 68 -14.37 6.64 -1.96
CA PRO A 68 -15.59 6.37 -1.19
C PRO A 68 -16.86 6.42 -2.02
N ALA A 69 -16.95 7.34 -3.00
CA ALA A 69 -18.09 7.41 -3.91
C ALA A 69 -18.22 6.19 -4.83
N ILE A 70 -17.10 5.61 -5.29
CA ILE A 70 -17.10 4.37 -6.09
C ILE A 70 -17.56 3.21 -5.21
N ALA A 71 -16.99 3.09 -4.01
CA ALA A 71 -17.37 2.05 -3.06
C ALA A 71 -18.85 2.12 -2.67
N PHE A 72 -19.38 3.33 -2.48
CA PHE A 72 -20.79 3.56 -2.21
C PHE A 72 -21.67 3.20 -3.40
N ALA A 73 -21.31 3.63 -4.62
CA ALA A 73 -22.07 3.30 -5.83
C ALA A 73 -22.14 1.79 -6.09
N GLU A 74 -21.04 1.07 -5.93
CA GLU A 74 -21.02 -0.40 -6.04
C GLU A 74 -21.90 -1.08 -4.99
N GLN A 75 -21.88 -0.59 -3.74
CA GLN A 75 -22.75 -1.12 -2.68
C GLN A 75 -24.23 -0.82 -2.95
N PHE A 76 -24.54 0.40 -3.37
CA PHE A 76 -25.89 0.84 -3.70
C PHE A 76 -26.50 -0.01 -4.82
N TRP A 77 -25.78 -0.20 -5.93
CA TRP A 77 -26.28 -1.02 -7.06
C TRP A 77 -26.37 -2.52 -6.73
N LYS A 78 -25.53 -3.03 -5.82
CA LYS A 78 -25.67 -4.42 -5.33
C LYS A 78 -26.89 -4.62 -4.43
N GLN A 79 -27.27 -3.61 -3.65
CA GLN A 79 -28.40 -3.66 -2.72
C GLN A 79 -29.74 -3.33 -3.39
N HIS A 80 -29.69 -2.54 -4.47
CA HIS A 80 -30.84 -2.19 -5.30
C HIS A 80 -30.58 -2.60 -6.75
N PRO A 81 -30.57 -3.90 -7.07
CA PRO A 81 -30.54 -4.33 -8.46
C PRO A 81 -31.76 -3.73 -9.15
N THR A 82 -31.54 -2.93 -10.18
CA THR A 82 -32.62 -2.46 -11.04
C THR A 82 -33.21 -3.67 -11.75
N ASP A 83 -34.44 -4.04 -11.41
CA ASP A 83 -35.24 -4.92 -12.27
C ASP A 83 -35.35 -4.23 -13.64
N HIS A 84 -34.89 -4.92 -14.68
CA HIS A 84 -35.07 -4.53 -16.07
C HIS A 84 -36.51 -4.81 -16.52
#